data_AF-A0A1Z1CJC3-F1
#
_entry.id   AF-A0A1Z1CJC3-F1
#
_cell.length_a   1.000
_cell.length_b   1.000
_cell.length_c   1.000
_cell.angle_alpha   90.00
_cell.angle_beta   90.00
_cell.angle_gamma   90.00
#
_symmetry.space_group_name_H-M   'P 1'
#
loop_
_entity.id
_entity.type
_entity.pdbx_description
1 polymer ?
#
loop_
_entity_poly.entity_id
_entity_poly.type
_entity_poly.pdbx_seq_one_letter_code
_entity_poly.pdbx_strand_id
1 'polypeptide(L)'
;MNLEDHFPEDPFLPSLCYAAAQQLPVNLPWASQRITLGTGFLLSDPASREPLRGSEAISSTYREQNLPIYYEDNSGTYIEAMSTTAGSAYDHVDLSVAASIGGSLLGASGRGTYETKTLACRDAIKASVRSTFLAGTITFGSPPSLSAAALQTLRQSRSNTYSPEAAFRQRYGDYYVAALRLGGSNATMVSATVASSSESKDMAADVTAKIVFVEKAMHLEDHTARQTIQGTVTLTGFDSLDSWNGSKVCSDFTSYTTLRPIAEENLARAQTIEARSRQRMLVLGVQDQAELAWETCIRLCERGVVAEILLLPFSGLRDYVQAIRSTL
;
A
#
# COMPACT_ATOMS: atom_id res chain seq x y z
N MET A 1 -10.85 23.57 -5.16
CA MET A 1 -9.79 22.77 -4.54
C MET A 1 -9.08 23.71 -3.58
N ASN A 2 -9.29 23.50 -2.27
CA ASN A 2 -8.77 24.37 -1.21
C ASN A 2 -7.32 23.98 -0.87
N LEU A 3 -6.55 24.92 -0.32
CA LEU A 3 -5.17 24.65 0.11
C LEU A 3 -5.09 23.50 1.12
N GLU A 4 -6.11 23.38 1.97
CA GLU A 4 -6.28 22.30 2.97
C GLU A 4 -6.43 20.91 2.32
N ASP A 5 -6.89 20.81 1.07
CA ASP A 5 -6.96 19.54 0.33
C ASP A 5 -5.56 19.04 -0.08
N HIS A 6 -4.55 19.92 -0.09
CA HIS A 6 -3.17 19.62 -0.47
C HIS A 6 -2.25 19.35 0.72
N PHE A 7 -2.63 19.80 1.92
CA PHE A 7 -1.84 19.63 3.14
C PHE A 7 -2.68 18.86 4.18
N PRO A 8 -2.39 17.59 4.45
CA PRO A 8 -2.99 16.92 5.60
C PRO A 8 -2.62 17.66 6.90
N GLU A 9 -3.29 17.33 8.01
CA GLU A 9 -2.98 17.90 9.33
C GLU A 9 -1.48 17.79 9.72
N ASP A 10 -0.72 16.91 9.06
CA ASP A 10 0.74 16.87 9.08
C ASP A 10 1.37 17.62 7.88
N PRO A 11 2.02 18.79 8.11
CA PRO A 11 2.64 19.60 7.05
C PRO A 11 3.90 18.97 6.42
N PHE A 12 4.41 17.85 6.96
CA PHE A 12 5.62 17.19 6.45
C PHE A 12 5.33 16.02 5.51
N LEU A 13 4.07 15.64 5.32
CA LEU A 13 3.67 14.55 4.43
C LEU A 13 3.02 15.12 3.16
N PRO A 14 3.67 15.03 1.98
CA PRO A 14 3.04 15.47 0.75
C PRO A 14 1.82 14.59 0.46
N SER A 15 0.63 15.20 0.36
CA SER A 15 -0.57 14.50 -0.08
C SER A 15 -0.39 13.95 -1.50
N LEU A 16 -1.12 12.90 -1.88
CA LEU A 16 -1.12 12.48 -3.28
C LEU A 16 -1.68 13.57 -4.20
N CYS A 17 -2.59 14.41 -3.70
CA CYS A 17 -3.07 15.59 -4.43
C CYS A 17 -1.91 16.56 -4.74
N TYR A 18 -1.02 16.79 -3.77
CA TYR A 18 0.20 17.56 -3.99
C TYR A 18 1.15 16.87 -4.96
N ALA A 19 1.41 15.56 -4.78
CA ALA A 19 2.27 14.80 -5.69
C ALA A 19 1.73 14.81 -7.13
N ALA A 20 0.41 14.64 -7.32
CA ALA A 20 -0.26 14.70 -8.61
C ALA A 20 -0.21 16.10 -9.23
N ALA A 21 -0.46 17.14 -8.44
CA ALA A 21 -0.38 18.53 -8.89
C ALA A 21 1.04 18.91 -9.33
N GLN A 22 2.06 18.41 -8.63
CA GLN A 22 3.47 18.64 -8.94
C GLN A 22 4.05 17.61 -9.92
N GLN A 23 3.25 16.65 -10.40
CA GLN A 23 3.69 15.57 -11.29
C GLN A 23 4.91 14.81 -10.71
N LEU A 24 4.92 14.56 -9.40
CA LEU A 24 5.99 13.83 -8.72
C LEU A 24 5.76 12.31 -8.83
N PRO A 25 6.82 11.49 -8.81
CA PRO A 25 6.70 10.04 -8.63
C PRO A 25 5.94 9.67 -7.35
N VAL A 26 5.16 8.59 -7.41
CA VAL A 26 4.30 8.16 -6.30
C VAL A 26 4.43 6.66 -6.08
N ASN A 27 4.73 6.24 -4.86
CA ASN A 27 4.61 4.84 -4.46
C ASN A 27 3.24 4.60 -3.84
N LEU A 28 2.51 3.59 -4.32
CA LEU A 28 1.25 3.16 -3.74
C LEU A 28 1.37 1.73 -3.22
N PRO A 29 0.89 1.42 -2.00
CA PRO A 29 0.71 0.05 -1.58
C PRO A 29 -0.20 -0.68 -2.55
N TRP A 30 0.12 -1.94 -2.83
CA TRP A 30 -0.63 -2.73 -3.79
C TRP A 30 -1.35 -3.90 -3.15
N ALA A 31 -2.48 -4.28 -3.74
CA ALA A 31 -3.25 -5.46 -3.36
C ALA A 31 -2.72 -6.70 -4.10
N SER A 32 -3.18 -7.89 -3.71
CA SER A 32 -2.98 -9.13 -4.48
C SER A 32 -3.80 -9.16 -5.79
N GLN A 33 -3.96 -8.02 -6.45
CA GLN A 33 -4.70 -7.85 -7.70
C GLN A 33 -3.76 -7.78 -8.89
N ARG A 34 -4.22 -8.29 -10.04
CA ARG A 34 -3.46 -8.23 -11.29
C ARG A 34 -3.24 -6.78 -11.71
N ILE A 35 -1.97 -6.40 -11.84
CA ILE A 35 -1.54 -5.17 -12.49
C ILE A 35 -0.32 -5.46 -13.34
N THR A 36 -0.13 -4.65 -14.38
CA THR A 36 1.01 -4.77 -15.29
C THR A 36 1.69 -3.42 -15.44
N LEU A 37 2.99 -3.44 -15.73
CA LEU A 37 3.71 -2.23 -16.12
C LEU A 37 3.00 -1.55 -17.31
N GLY A 38 2.99 -0.22 -17.29
CA GLY A 38 2.33 0.62 -18.30
C GLY A 38 0.82 0.78 -18.12
N THR A 39 0.21 0.11 -17.14
CA THR A 39 -1.19 0.38 -16.77
C THR A 39 -1.34 1.85 -16.38
N GLY A 40 -2.30 2.54 -16.98
CA GLY A 40 -2.55 3.94 -16.68
C GLY A 40 -3.26 4.13 -15.34
N PHE A 41 -3.11 5.31 -14.76
CA PHE A 41 -3.66 5.67 -13.46
C PHE A 41 -4.11 7.13 -13.49
N LEU A 42 -5.31 7.41 -12.99
CA LEU A 42 -5.82 8.77 -12.81
C LEU A 42 -5.69 9.16 -11.33
N LEU A 43 -4.65 9.92 -11.01
CA LEU A 43 -4.33 10.37 -9.66
C LEU A 43 -4.88 11.78 -9.37
N SER A 44 -4.98 12.66 -10.37
CA SER A 44 -5.51 14.02 -10.20
C SER A 44 -7.01 14.13 -9.94
N ASP A 45 -7.75 13.02 -10.04
CA ASP A 45 -9.16 12.95 -9.66
C ASP A 45 -9.37 11.93 -8.52
N PRO A 46 -9.20 12.36 -7.25
CA PRO A 46 -9.31 11.47 -6.10
C PRO A 46 -10.73 10.95 -5.87
N ALA A 47 -11.74 11.62 -6.45
CA ALA A 47 -13.14 11.22 -6.37
C ALA A 47 -13.53 10.15 -7.41
N SER A 48 -12.63 9.87 -8.38
CA SER A 48 -12.85 8.84 -9.37
C SER A 48 -12.98 7.46 -8.72
N ARG A 49 -14.12 6.79 -8.97
CA ARG A 49 -14.37 5.42 -8.50
C ARG A 49 -13.56 4.36 -9.25
N GLU A 50 -13.07 4.73 -10.43
CA GLU A 50 -12.24 3.90 -11.30
C GLU A 50 -10.95 4.67 -11.56
N PRO A 51 -9.91 4.55 -10.70
CA PRO A 51 -8.64 5.25 -10.91
C PRO A 51 -7.75 4.54 -11.94
N LEU A 52 -7.91 3.23 -12.13
CA LEU A 52 -7.14 2.46 -13.11
C LEU A 52 -7.60 2.76 -14.54
N ARG A 53 -6.66 2.79 -15.46
CA ARG A 53 -6.88 2.91 -16.91
C ARG A 53 -6.20 1.75 -17.62
N GLY A 54 -6.58 1.53 -18.88
CA GLY A 54 -5.94 0.51 -19.71
C GLY A 54 -4.43 0.75 -19.87
N SER A 55 -3.70 -0.28 -20.29
CA SER A 55 -2.26 -0.19 -20.62
C SER A 55 -2.00 0.30 -22.06
N GLU A 56 -3.06 0.70 -22.77
CA GLU A 56 -3.07 1.09 -24.18
C GLU A 56 -2.27 2.39 -24.47
N ALA A 57 -1.95 3.15 -23.43
CA ALA A 57 -1.16 4.37 -23.54
C ALA A 57 0.29 4.08 -23.92
N ILE A 58 0.82 2.95 -23.42
CA ILE A 58 2.18 2.49 -23.69
C ILE A 58 2.16 1.56 -24.90
N SER A 59 3.21 1.63 -25.73
CA SER A 59 3.33 0.79 -26.91
C SER A 59 3.23 -0.71 -26.57
N SER A 60 2.43 -1.46 -27.33
CA SER A 60 2.33 -2.91 -27.19
C SER A 60 3.61 -3.65 -27.57
N THR A 61 4.56 -2.97 -28.23
CA THR A 61 5.87 -3.49 -28.63
C THR A 61 6.59 -4.21 -27.47
N TYR A 62 6.50 -3.69 -26.24
CA TYR A 62 7.13 -4.33 -25.07
C TYR A 62 6.55 -5.71 -24.76
N ARG A 63 5.26 -5.94 -25.03
CA ARG A 63 4.60 -7.23 -24.87
C ARG A 63 4.78 -8.12 -26.09
N GLU A 64 4.59 -7.56 -27.29
CA GLU A 64 4.64 -8.30 -28.55
C GLU A 64 6.05 -8.81 -28.86
N GLN A 65 7.08 -8.03 -28.55
CA GLN A 65 8.48 -8.39 -28.78
C GLN A 65 9.12 -9.08 -27.56
N ASN A 66 8.36 -9.33 -26.50
CA ASN A 66 8.88 -9.82 -25.20
C ASN A 66 10.11 -9.02 -24.76
N LEU A 67 10.05 -7.68 -24.85
CA LEU A 67 11.16 -6.85 -24.38
C LEU A 67 11.39 -7.13 -22.89
N PRO A 68 12.66 -7.23 -22.47
CA PRO A 68 12.97 -7.67 -21.13
C PRO A 68 12.46 -6.69 -20.08
N ILE A 69 11.93 -7.27 -19.01
CA ILE A 69 11.60 -6.59 -17.78
C ILE A 69 12.71 -6.94 -16.80
N TYR A 70 13.39 -5.95 -16.24
CA TYR A 70 14.49 -6.22 -15.32
C TYR A 70 14.01 -6.25 -13.88
N TYR A 71 14.41 -7.30 -13.17
CA TYR A 71 14.46 -7.29 -11.73
C TYR A 71 15.81 -6.76 -11.26
N GLU A 72 15.78 -5.71 -10.44
CA GLU A 72 16.94 -5.22 -9.71
C GLU A 72 16.78 -5.62 -8.24
N ASP A 73 17.68 -6.48 -7.74
CA ASP A 73 17.74 -6.78 -6.32
C ASP A 73 18.27 -5.55 -5.60
N ASN A 74 17.46 -5.01 -4.70
CA ASN A 74 17.98 -4.13 -3.69
C ASN A 74 18.45 -5.07 -2.57
N SER A 75 19.53 -4.80 -1.83
CA SER A 75 20.01 -5.69 -0.75
C SER A 75 18.97 -5.95 0.39
N GLY A 76 17.73 -5.52 0.22
CA GLY A 76 16.65 -5.60 1.19
C GLY A 76 16.56 -4.27 1.92
N THR A 77 15.39 -3.64 1.91
CA THR A 77 15.08 -2.59 2.89
C THR A 77 14.02 -3.12 3.82
N TYR A 78 14.39 -3.33 5.09
CA TYR A 78 13.46 -3.67 6.15
C TYR A 78 13.12 -2.40 6.93
N ILE A 79 11.83 -2.08 7.01
CA ILE A 79 11.30 -0.94 7.76
C ILE A 79 10.37 -1.51 8.81
N GLU A 80 10.70 -1.26 10.07
CA GLU A 80 9.84 -1.57 11.20
C GLU A 80 9.48 -0.28 11.94
N ALA A 81 8.18 -0.11 12.20
CA ALA A 81 7.66 1.03 12.92
C ALA A 81 6.73 0.55 14.03
N MET A 82 6.94 1.11 15.22
CA MET A 82 6.15 0.82 16.40
C MET A 82 5.62 2.12 17.00
N SER A 83 4.33 2.15 17.35
CA SER A 83 3.70 3.29 18.00
C SER A 83 2.77 2.83 19.13
N THR A 84 2.70 3.61 20.20
CA THR A 84 1.82 3.41 21.37
C THR A 84 0.98 4.64 21.72
N THR A 85 0.89 5.60 20.80
CA THR A 85 0.27 6.89 21.07
C THR A 85 -1.25 6.79 21.09
N ALA A 86 -1.86 7.20 22.20
CA ALA A 86 -3.32 7.24 22.32
C ALA A 86 -3.96 8.38 21.50
N GLY A 87 -3.24 9.49 21.33
CA GLY A 87 -3.79 10.78 20.90
C GLY A 87 -4.11 10.91 19.42
N SER A 88 -3.51 10.08 18.55
CA SER A 88 -3.67 10.20 17.10
C SER A 88 -3.67 8.82 16.44
N ALA A 89 -4.67 8.54 15.59
CA ALA A 89 -4.67 7.34 14.77
C ALA A 89 -3.63 7.41 13.63
N TYR A 90 -3.12 8.61 13.32
CA TYR A 90 -2.16 8.85 12.24
C TYR A 90 -0.80 8.22 12.51
N ASP A 91 -0.42 8.07 13.78
CA ASP A 91 0.86 7.46 14.19
C ASP A 91 0.92 5.95 13.89
N HIS A 92 -0.22 5.35 13.54
CA HIS A 92 -0.40 3.92 13.33
C HIS A 92 -0.64 3.53 11.86
N VAL A 93 -0.59 4.49 10.93
CA VAL A 93 -0.79 4.30 9.47
C VAL A 93 0.31 4.98 8.66
N ASP A 94 0.49 4.57 7.39
CA ASP A 94 1.27 5.35 6.44
C ASP A 94 0.32 6.28 5.68
N LEU A 95 0.20 7.50 6.20
CA LEU A 95 -0.85 8.45 5.84
C LEU A 95 -0.84 8.91 4.38
N SER A 96 0.28 8.77 3.68
CA SER A 96 0.46 9.38 2.36
C SER A 96 -0.50 8.83 1.29
N VAL A 97 -1.11 7.65 1.47
CA VAL A 97 -1.82 6.99 0.37
C VAL A 97 -3.32 6.80 0.59
N ALA A 98 -3.77 6.45 1.80
CA ALA A 98 -5.18 6.15 2.09
C ALA A 98 -6.15 7.33 1.97
N ALA A 99 -5.69 8.55 2.25
CA ALA A 99 -6.57 9.73 2.31
C ALA A 99 -6.93 10.32 0.94
N SER A 100 -6.14 10.05 -0.10
CA SER A 100 -6.21 10.81 -1.36
C SER A 100 -6.56 9.98 -2.60
N ILE A 101 -6.54 8.65 -2.57
CA ILE A 101 -7.16 7.83 -3.63
C ILE A 101 -8.41 7.26 -3.02
N GLY A 102 -9.59 7.71 -3.46
CA GLY A 102 -10.88 7.23 -2.95
C GLY A 102 -10.88 5.72 -2.68
N GLY A 103 -11.38 5.34 -1.51
CA GLY A 103 -11.11 4.06 -0.84
C GLY A 103 -11.48 2.75 -1.55
N SER A 104 -11.88 2.72 -2.83
CA SER A 104 -12.17 1.47 -3.54
C SER A 104 -10.88 0.69 -3.89
N LEU A 105 -9.83 1.37 -4.37
CA LEU A 105 -8.61 0.70 -4.82
C LEU A 105 -7.76 0.21 -3.65
N LEU A 106 -7.56 1.07 -2.65
CA LEU A 106 -6.81 0.74 -1.44
C LEU A 106 -7.64 -0.08 -0.46
N GLY A 107 -8.95 0.14 -0.38
CA GLY A 107 -9.85 -0.66 0.47
C GLY A 107 -9.94 -2.12 0.02
N ALA A 108 -9.62 -2.42 -1.24
CA ALA A 108 -9.48 -3.80 -1.71
C ALA A 108 -8.13 -4.45 -1.33
N SER A 109 -7.15 -3.66 -0.88
CA SER A 109 -5.89 -4.18 -0.32
C SER A 109 -6.04 -4.44 1.19
N GLY A 110 -5.31 -5.44 1.69
CA GLY A 110 -5.23 -5.70 3.14
C GLY A 110 -4.72 -4.49 3.92
N ARG A 111 -3.71 -3.79 3.37
CA ARG A 111 -3.13 -2.58 3.96
C ARG A 111 -4.12 -1.42 4.04
N GLY A 112 -4.81 -1.09 2.95
CA GLY A 112 -5.80 -0.01 2.97
C GLY A 112 -7.02 -0.33 3.84
N THR A 113 -7.43 -1.61 3.95
CA THR A 113 -8.45 -2.02 4.94
C THR A 113 -7.97 -1.78 6.37
N TYR A 114 -6.73 -2.15 6.68
CA TYR A 114 -6.11 -1.88 7.98
C TYR A 114 -6.05 -0.38 8.25
N GLU A 115 -5.51 0.43 7.33
CA GLU A 115 -5.35 1.87 7.49
C GLU A 115 -6.70 2.57 7.69
N THR A 116 -7.73 2.17 6.94
CA THR A 116 -9.10 2.69 7.10
C THR A 116 -9.65 2.41 8.50
N LYS A 117 -9.50 1.18 8.99
CA LYS A 117 -9.97 0.78 10.32
C LYS A 117 -9.19 1.48 11.44
N THR A 118 -7.88 1.63 11.25
CA THR A 118 -7.00 2.34 12.18
C THR A 118 -7.37 3.82 12.28
N LEU A 119 -7.58 4.50 11.15
CA LEU A 119 -8.02 5.90 11.12
C LEU A 119 -9.40 6.13 11.76
N ALA A 120 -10.30 5.15 11.63
CA ALA A 120 -11.60 5.18 12.29
C ALA A 120 -11.55 4.89 13.80
N CYS A 121 -10.42 4.36 14.31
CA CYS A 121 -10.27 3.98 15.70
C CYS A 121 -10.18 5.21 16.64
N ARG A 122 -11.14 5.32 17.56
CA ARG A 122 -11.22 6.39 18.57
C ARG A 122 -10.86 5.92 19.98
N ASP A 123 -10.31 4.72 20.09
CA ASP A 123 -9.98 4.08 21.35
C ASP A 123 -8.91 4.85 22.13
N ALA A 124 -9.00 4.79 23.46
CA ALA A 124 -8.16 5.57 24.36
C ALA A 124 -6.74 4.98 24.53
N ILE A 125 -6.54 3.72 24.12
CA ILE A 125 -5.23 3.07 24.07
C ILE A 125 -5.06 2.48 22.67
N LYS A 126 -3.88 2.66 22.07
CA LYS A 126 -3.52 2.10 20.77
C LYS A 126 -2.07 1.67 20.80
N ALA A 127 -1.78 0.51 20.23
CA ALA A 127 -0.44 0.00 20.04
C ALA A 127 -0.37 -0.67 18.67
N SER A 128 0.64 -0.34 17.86
CA SER A 128 0.82 -0.96 16.55
C SER A 128 2.26 -1.31 16.27
N VAL A 129 2.47 -2.43 15.59
CA VAL A 129 3.72 -2.82 14.92
C VAL A 129 3.44 -2.94 13.44
N ARG A 130 4.33 -2.38 12.63
CA ARG A 130 4.30 -2.44 11.18
C ARG A 130 5.66 -2.88 10.69
N SER A 131 5.68 -3.84 9.77
CA SER A 131 6.90 -4.34 9.17
C SER A 131 6.71 -4.39 7.66
N THR A 132 7.57 -3.69 6.93
CA THR A 132 7.60 -3.75 5.47
C THR A 132 9.01 -4.13 5.03
N PHE A 133 9.09 -5.14 4.19
CA PHE A 133 10.33 -5.56 3.56
C PHE A 133 10.22 -5.34 2.05
N LEU A 134 11.19 -4.65 1.47
CA LEU A 134 11.30 -4.43 0.03
C LEU A 134 12.56 -5.12 -0.47
N ALA A 135 12.38 -6.15 -1.28
CA ALA A 135 13.42 -7.01 -1.80
C ALA A 135 14.05 -6.46 -3.08
N GLY A 136 13.24 -5.89 -3.97
CA GLY A 136 13.75 -5.44 -5.26
C GLY A 136 12.67 -4.80 -6.10
N THR A 137 13.02 -4.42 -7.32
CA THR A 137 12.12 -3.66 -8.20
C THR A 137 12.11 -4.26 -9.60
N ILE A 138 10.91 -4.43 -10.14
CA ILE A 138 10.68 -4.83 -11.53
C ILE A 138 10.39 -3.56 -12.34
N THR A 139 11.17 -3.31 -13.39
CA THR A 139 11.01 -2.14 -14.28
C THR A 139 11.07 -2.52 -15.75
N PHE A 140 10.66 -1.60 -16.63
CA PHE A 140 10.93 -1.75 -18.06
C PHE A 140 12.44 -1.76 -18.34
N GLY A 141 12.90 -2.61 -19.26
CA GLY A 141 14.32 -2.62 -19.66
C GLY A 141 14.82 -1.37 -20.36
N SER A 142 13.90 -0.52 -20.82
CA SER A 142 14.18 0.82 -21.34
C SER A 142 12.98 1.73 -21.07
N PRO A 143 13.16 3.06 -21.06
CA PRO A 143 12.04 3.98 -20.90
C PRO A 143 10.91 3.68 -21.91
N PRO A 144 9.64 3.53 -21.45
CA PRO A 144 8.55 3.13 -22.33
C PRO A 144 8.15 4.24 -23.31
N SER A 145 7.88 3.87 -24.56
CA SER A 145 7.30 4.76 -25.56
C SER A 145 5.77 4.76 -25.55
N LEU A 146 5.18 5.88 -25.94
CA LEU A 146 3.74 6.00 -26.11
C LEU A 146 3.25 5.23 -27.35
N SER A 147 2.03 4.71 -27.28
CA SER A 147 1.38 4.08 -28.43
C SER A 147 1.01 5.12 -29.51
N ALA A 148 0.83 4.67 -30.75
CA ALA A 148 0.41 5.55 -31.84
C ALA A 148 -0.93 6.25 -31.56
N ALA A 149 -1.88 5.55 -30.93
CA ALA A 149 -3.18 6.12 -30.53
C ALA A 149 -3.05 7.16 -29.42
N ALA A 150 -2.14 6.95 -28.47
CA ALA A 150 -1.85 7.89 -27.40
C ALA A 150 -1.22 9.17 -27.95
N LEU A 151 -0.24 9.04 -28.86
CA LEU A 151 0.36 10.16 -29.59
C LEU A 151 -0.64 10.91 -30.46
N GLN A 152 -1.53 10.19 -31.14
CA GLN A 152 -2.59 10.79 -31.94
C GLN A 152 -3.54 11.63 -31.06
N THR A 153 -3.88 11.15 -29.86
CA THR A 153 -4.72 11.88 -28.90
C THR A 153 -4.07 13.22 -28.52
N LEU A 154 -2.76 13.21 -28.23
CA LEU A 154 -2.02 14.45 -27.93
C LEU A 154 -1.91 15.40 -29.12
N ARG A 155 -1.93 14.90 -30.36
CA ARG A 155 -1.80 15.71 -31.58
C ARG A 155 -3.13 16.27 -32.10
N GLN A 156 -4.24 15.56 -31.92
CA GLN A 156 -5.51 15.86 -32.60
C GLN A 156 -6.47 16.76 -31.83
N SER A 157 -6.27 16.97 -30.53
CA SER A 157 -7.24 17.63 -29.65
C SER A 157 -7.42 19.15 -29.85
N ARG A 158 -7.01 19.72 -31.00
CA ARG A 158 -7.19 21.15 -31.32
C ARG A 158 -8.61 21.51 -31.77
N SER A 159 -9.47 20.54 -32.05
CA SER A 159 -10.84 20.80 -32.51
C SER A 159 -11.79 21.05 -31.33
N ASN A 160 -11.76 22.27 -30.81
CA ASN A 160 -12.75 22.92 -29.93
C ASN A 160 -13.15 22.15 -28.64
N THR A 161 -12.88 22.79 -27.49
CA THR A 161 -13.43 22.57 -26.13
C THR A 161 -12.50 21.93 -25.08
N TYR A 162 -11.47 21.16 -25.46
CA TYR A 162 -10.56 20.52 -24.48
C TYR A 162 -9.08 20.68 -24.85
N SER A 163 -8.20 20.81 -23.84
CA SER A 163 -6.74 20.75 -24.06
C SER A 163 -6.32 19.31 -24.40
N PRO A 164 -5.29 19.11 -25.24
CA PRO A 164 -4.80 17.76 -25.57
C PRO A 164 -4.42 16.90 -24.37
N GLU A 165 -3.87 17.54 -23.34
CA GLU A 165 -3.53 16.90 -22.07
C GLU A 165 -4.77 16.46 -21.31
N ALA A 166 -5.85 17.25 -21.34
CA ALA A 166 -7.12 16.88 -20.72
C ALA A 166 -7.73 15.65 -21.39
N ALA A 167 -7.76 15.61 -22.74
CA ALA A 167 -8.25 14.46 -23.49
C ALA A 167 -7.41 13.20 -23.26
N PHE A 168 -6.08 13.35 -23.24
CA PHE A 168 -5.17 12.24 -22.94
C PHE A 168 -5.41 11.71 -21.52
N ARG A 169 -5.41 12.59 -20.53
CA ARG A 169 -5.60 12.24 -19.12
C ARG A 169 -6.95 11.57 -18.87
N GLN A 170 -8.02 12.04 -19.50
CA GLN A 170 -9.33 11.42 -19.37
C GLN A 170 -9.30 9.96 -19.85
N ARG A 171 -8.62 9.70 -20.97
CA ARG A 171 -8.57 8.37 -21.60
C ARG A 171 -7.56 7.42 -20.96
N TYR A 172 -6.36 7.90 -20.65
CA TYR A 172 -5.22 7.08 -20.27
C TYR A 172 -4.76 7.29 -18.82
N GLY A 173 -5.23 8.34 -18.16
CA GLY A 173 -4.72 8.78 -16.87
C GLY A 173 -3.57 9.77 -17.01
N ASP A 174 -3.13 10.33 -15.89
CA ASP A 174 -1.99 11.23 -15.78
C ASP A 174 -0.70 10.51 -15.35
N TYR A 175 -0.83 9.29 -14.83
CA TYR A 175 0.27 8.43 -14.41
C TYR A 175 0.23 7.06 -15.08
N TYR A 176 1.35 6.35 -15.05
CA TYR A 176 1.42 4.93 -15.41
C TYR A 176 2.26 4.15 -14.39
N VAL A 177 1.99 2.85 -14.30
CA VAL A 177 2.77 1.91 -13.50
C VAL A 177 4.14 1.72 -14.14
N ALA A 178 5.16 2.37 -13.56
CA ALA A 178 6.52 2.32 -14.05
C ALA A 178 7.33 1.18 -13.44
N ALA A 179 6.99 0.80 -12.20
CA ALA A 179 7.67 -0.30 -11.51
C ALA A 179 6.75 -1.07 -10.57
N LEU A 180 7.09 -2.34 -10.32
CA LEU A 180 6.53 -3.16 -9.25
C LEU A 180 7.63 -3.39 -8.20
N ARG A 181 7.39 -2.98 -6.96
CA ARG A 181 8.33 -3.17 -5.85
C ARG A 181 7.98 -4.47 -5.13
N LEU A 182 8.90 -5.42 -5.17
CA LEU A 182 8.73 -6.76 -4.61
C LEU A 182 9.06 -6.77 -3.12
N GLY A 183 8.35 -7.59 -2.36
CA GLY A 183 8.50 -7.68 -0.92
C GLY A 183 7.24 -8.17 -0.21
N GLY A 184 7.08 -7.71 1.02
CA GLY A 184 5.94 -8.02 1.86
C GLY A 184 5.69 -6.93 2.89
N SER A 185 4.43 -6.75 3.27
CA SER A 185 4.03 -5.80 4.30
C SER A 185 3.08 -6.47 5.29
N ASN A 186 3.29 -6.17 6.57
CA ASN A 186 2.50 -6.65 7.68
C ASN A 186 2.20 -5.49 8.63
N ALA A 187 1.00 -5.47 9.20
CA ALA A 187 0.71 -4.62 10.33
C ALA A 187 -0.19 -5.32 11.33
N THR A 188 0.02 -4.98 12.60
CA THR A 188 -0.82 -5.36 13.72
C THR A 188 -1.07 -4.12 14.55
N MET A 189 -2.34 -3.83 14.84
CA MET A 189 -2.75 -2.83 15.80
C MET A 189 -3.68 -3.49 16.83
N VAL A 190 -3.43 -3.20 18.09
CA VAL A 190 -4.41 -3.43 19.15
C VAL A 190 -4.80 -2.10 19.76
N SER A 191 -6.10 -1.93 19.98
CA SER A 191 -6.66 -0.75 20.60
C SER A 191 -7.65 -1.14 21.69
N ALA A 192 -7.88 -0.26 22.66
CA ALA A 192 -8.81 -0.53 23.74
C ALA A 192 -9.64 0.70 24.15
N THR A 193 -10.95 0.49 24.32
CA THR A 193 -11.83 1.47 24.95
C THR A 193 -11.64 1.38 26.46
N VAL A 194 -11.27 2.50 27.07
CA VAL A 194 -11.18 2.59 28.54
C VAL A 194 -12.59 2.89 29.05
N ALA A 195 -13.36 1.87 29.40
CA ALA A 195 -14.33 2.05 30.48
C ALA A 195 -13.56 2.02 31.81
N SER A 196 -14.05 2.69 32.84
CA SER A 196 -13.33 3.02 34.09
C SER A 196 -12.87 1.84 34.95
N SER A 197 -12.86 0.60 34.45
CA SER A 197 -12.36 -0.59 35.15
C SER A 197 -10.83 -0.72 35.03
N SER A 198 -10.17 -1.12 36.13
CA SER A 198 -8.74 -1.45 36.16
C SER A 198 -8.40 -2.63 35.24
N GLU A 199 -9.30 -3.62 35.16
CA GLU A 199 -9.10 -4.86 34.39
C GLU A 199 -8.97 -4.64 32.88
N SER A 200 -9.74 -3.70 32.32
CA SER A 200 -9.63 -3.36 30.88
C SER A 200 -8.32 -2.66 30.56
N LYS A 201 -7.78 -1.88 31.52
CA LYS A 201 -6.47 -1.25 31.39
C LYS A 201 -5.35 -2.27 31.48
N ASP A 202 -5.46 -3.25 32.37
CA ASP A 202 -4.46 -4.30 32.55
C ASP A 202 -4.38 -5.21 31.31
N MET A 203 -5.52 -5.57 30.72
CA MET A 203 -5.55 -6.34 29.47
C MET A 203 -5.00 -5.56 28.28
N ALA A 204 -5.41 -4.30 28.13
CA ALA A 204 -4.86 -3.45 27.08
C ALA A 204 -3.35 -3.26 27.26
N ALA A 205 -2.88 -3.13 28.50
CA ALA A 205 -1.46 -3.04 28.84
C ALA A 205 -0.71 -4.35 28.55
N ASP A 206 -1.26 -5.53 28.86
CA ASP A 206 -0.65 -6.84 28.56
C ASP A 206 -0.45 -7.02 27.04
N VAL A 207 -1.50 -6.77 26.25
CA VAL A 207 -1.40 -6.89 24.78
C VAL A 207 -0.46 -5.84 24.20
N THR A 208 -0.55 -4.59 24.68
CA THR A 208 0.35 -3.52 24.26
C THR A 208 1.79 -3.87 24.60
N ALA A 209 2.06 -4.36 25.81
CA ALA A 209 3.39 -4.78 26.22
C ALA A 209 3.93 -5.89 25.33
N LYS A 210 3.13 -6.91 24.98
CA LYS A 210 3.56 -7.98 24.07
C LYS A 210 3.84 -7.47 22.65
N ILE A 211 3.04 -6.53 22.14
CA ILE A 211 3.27 -5.87 20.85
C ILE A 211 4.53 -5.02 20.88
N VAL A 212 4.83 -4.37 22.01
CA VAL A 212 5.97 -3.46 22.15
C VAL A 212 7.28 -4.18 22.47
N PHE A 213 7.22 -5.29 23.19
CA PHE A 213 8.37 -6.05 23.66
C PHE A 213 8.53 -7.38 22.92
N VAL A 214 8.37 -7.36 21.59
CA VAL A 214 8.48 -8.52 20.70
C VAL A 214 9.79 -9.32 20.86
N GLU A 215 10.86 -8.74 21.45
CA GLU A 215 12.10 -9.46 21.80
C GLU A 215 12.18 -10.00 23.24
N LYS A 216 11.27 -9.63 24.13
CA LYS A 216 11.14 -10.22 25.47
C LYS A 216 9.76 -10.81 25.60
N ALA A 217 9.67 -12.11 25.37
CA ALA A 217 8.59 -12.93 25.91
C ALA A 217 8.57 -12.77 27.45
N MET A 218 7.94 -11.70 27.93
CA MET A 218 7.61 -11.55 29.33
C MET A 218 6.48 -12.52 29.61
N HIS A 219 6.83 -13.60 30.31
CA HIS A 219 5.88 -14.33 31.14
C HIS A 219 5.30 -13.34 32.15
N LEU A 220 4.15 -12.76 31.83
CA LEU A 220 3.25 -12.27 32.86
C LEU A 220 2.41 -13.46 33.34
N GLU A 221 2.37 -13.66 34.64
CA GLU A 221 1.63 -14.74 35.29
C GLU A 221 0.14 -14.64 34.97
N ASP A 222 -0.47 -15.79 34.65
CA ASP A 222 -1.90 -16.00 34.51
C ASP A 222 -2.58 -15.81 35.88
N HIS A 223 -2.74 -14.57 36.32
CA HIS A 223 -3.50 -14.28 37.52
C HIS A 223 -4.74 -13.46 37.20
N THR A 224 -5.87 -14.13 37.43
CA THR A 224 -7.23 -13.62 37.62
C THR A 224 -7.95 -13.07 36.38
N ALA A 225 -9.00 -13.76 35.93
CA ALA A 225 -10.37 -13.23 36.01
C ALA A 225 -11.40 -14.17 35.34
N ARG A 226 -12.24 -14.81 36.16
CA ARG A 226 -13.63 -15.11 35.77
C ARG A 226 -14.43 -13.84 36.04
N GLN A 227 -14.49 -12.88 35.13
CA GLN A 227 -15.39 -11.72 35.24
C GLN A 227 -15.49 -10.90 33.95
N THR A 228 -16.59 -10.14 33.85
CA THR A 228 -17.04 -9.36 32.69
C THR A 228 -16.12 -8.16 32.47
N ILE A 229 -15.51 -8.05 31.29
CA ILE A 229 -14.70 -6.87 30.92
C ILE A 229 -15.64 -5.68 30.76
N GLN A 230 -15.43 -4.62 31.54
CA GLN A 230 -16.06 -3.32 31.29
C GLN A 230 -15.17 -2.53 30.32
N GLY A 231 -15.24 -2.87 29.03
CA GLY A 231 -14.43 -2.29 27.96
C GLY A 231 -14.37 -3.20 26.73
N THR A 232 -13.78 -2.71 25.64
CA THR A 232 -13.54 -3.49 24.42
C THR A 232 -12.08 -3.39 24.02
N VAL A 233 -11.47 -4.52 23.67
CA VAL A 233 -10.15 -4.56 23.02
C VAL A 233 -10.37 -4.98 21.57
N THR A 234 -9.78 -4.23 20.64
CA THR A 234 -9.91 -4.45 19.19
C THR A 234 -8.54 -4.77 18.62
N LEU A 235 -8.41 -5.92 17.98
CA LEU A 235 -7.29 -6.26 17.11
C LEU A 235 -7.67 -5.89 15.68
N THR A 236 -6.74 -5.24 14.97
CA THR A 236 -6.81 -5.04 13.53
C THR A 236 -5.45 -5.36 12.93
N GLY A 237 -5.38 -6.19 11.89
CA GLY A 237 -4.12 -6.56 11.28
C GLY A 237 -4.26 -7.00 9.83
N PHE A 238 -3.13 -7.03 9.13
CA PHE A 238 -3.02 -7.61 7.80
C PHE A 238 -1.62 -8.19 7.55
N ASP A 239 -1.54 -9.11 6.58
CA ASP A 239 -0.31 -9.67 6.03
C ASP A 239 -0.47 -9.79 4.51
N SER A 240 0.37 -9.09 3.74
CA SER A 240 0.25 -9.02 2.28
C SER A 240 0.54 -10.36 1.61
N LEU A 241 1.51 -11.12 2.15
CA LEU A 241 1.93 -12.38 1.58
C LEU A 241 0.80 -13.40 1.71
N ASP A 242 0.24 -13.60 2.90
CA ASP A 242 -0.84 -14.59 3.10
C ASP A 242 -2.21 -14.07 2.69
N SER A 243 -2.29 -12.84 2.17
CA SER A 243 -3.55 -12.14 1.87
C SER A 243 -4.50 -12.16 3.07
N TRP A 244 -3.93 -12.16 4.28
CA TRP A 244 -4.67 -12.19 5.51
C TRP A 244 -5.04 -10.77 5.90
N ASN A 245 -6.31 -10.57 6.25
CA ASN A 245 -6.76 -9.39 6.96
C ASN A 245 -7.65 -9.85 8.12
N GLY A 246 -7.55 -9.17 9.25
CA GLY A 246 -8.24 -9.57 10.46
C GLY A 246 -8.71 -8.35 11.22
N SER A 247 -9.93 -8.38 11.72
CA SER A 247 -10.36 -7.47 12.77
C SER A 247 -11.25 -8.23 13.74
N LYS A 248 -10.93 -8.11 15.03
CA LYS A 248 -11.62 -8.84 16.08
C LYS A 248 -11.78 -7.93 17.29
N VAL A 249 -13.01 -7.80 17.75
CA VAL A 249 -13.36 -7.08 18.97
C VAL A 249 -13.61 -8.12 20.06
N CYS A 250 -13.00 -7.95 21.23
CA CYS A 250 -13.31 -8.70 22.42
C CYS A 250 -13.86 -7.79 23.51
N SER A 251 -14.85 -8.30 24.24
CA SER A 251 -15.53 -7.62 25.35
C SER A 251 -15.66 -8.53 26.56
N ASP A 252 -15.02 -9.70 26.53
CA ASP A 252 -14.95 -10.64 27.65
C ASP A 252 -13.64 -11.45 27.60
N PHE A 253 -13.34 -12.14 28.69
CA PHE A 253 -12.10 -12.93 28.82
C PHE A 253 -12.05 -14.11 27.82
N THR A 254 -13.18 -14.70 27.46
CA THR A 254 -13.23 -15.82 26.51
C THR A 254 -12.90 -15.37 25.09
N SER A 255 -13.39 -14.21 24.67
CA SER A 255 -13.03 -13.60 23.39
C SER A 255 -11.59 -13.08 23.41
N TYR A 256 -11.07 -12.66 24.57
CA TYR A 256 -9.67 -12.31 24.74
C TYR A 256 -8.70 -13.49 24.50
N THR A 257 -8.95 -14.65 25.12
CA THR A 257 -8.09 -15.85 24.95
C THR A 257 -8.03 -16.34 23.50
N THR A 258 -9.00 -15.95 22.68
CA THR A 258 -9.00 -16.24 21.23
C THR A 258 -8.47 -15.09 20.37
N LEU A 259 -8.32 -13.87 20.91
CA LEU A 259 -7.73 -12.73 20.21
C LEU A 259 -6.21 -12.77 20.31
N ARG A 260 -5.70 -13.05 21.52
CA ARG A 260 -4.27 -13.13 21.80
C ARG A 260 -3.47 -14.01 20.82
N PRO A 261 -3.83 -15.29 20.56
CA PRO A 261 -3.06 -16.13 19.64
C PRO A 261 -3.08 -15.59 18.20
N ILE A 262 -4.13 -14.88 17.78
CA ILE A 262 -4.21 -14.27 16.44
C ILE A 262 -3.21 -13.11 16.32
N ALA A 263 -3.12 -12.28 17.38
CA ALA A 263 -2.16 -11.19 17.42
C ALA A 263 -0.71 -11.72 17.45
N GLU A 264 -0.44 -12.70 18.30
CA GLU A 264 0.89 -13.35 18.41
C GLU A 264 1.31 -14.00 17.08
N GLU A 265 0.40 -14.70 16.40
CA GLU A 265 0.68 -15.31 15.09
C GLU A 265 1.00 -14.25 14.02
N ASN A 266 0.25 -13.14 13.97
CA ASN A 266 0.51 -12.11 12.98
C ASN A 266 1.82 -11.35 13.24
N LEU A 267 2.19 -11.14 14.51
CA LEU A 267 3.50 -10.59 14.86
C LEU A 267 4.64 -11.53 14.46
N ALA A 268 4.49 -12.84 14.68
CA ALA A 268 5.49 -13.83 14.22
C ALA A 268 5.64 -13.84 12.69
N ARG A 269 4.55 -13.62 11.95
CA ARG A 269 4.57 -13.41 10.49
C ARG A 269 5.33 -12.14 10.09
N ALA A 270 5.22 -11.07 10.87
CA ALA A 270 5.94 -9.82 10.65
C ALA A 270 7.46 -10.00 10.81
N GLN A 271 7.90 -10.70 11.86
CA GLN A 271 9.32 -11.00 12.11
C GLN A 271 9.98 -11.83 11.00
N THR A 272 9.19 -12.65 10.30
CA THR A 272 9.67 -13.54 9.24
C THR A 272 9.37 -13.02 7.83
N ILE A 273 8.92 -11.76 7.70
CA ILE A 273 8.46 -11.20 6.43
C ILE A 273 9.55 -11.19 5.35
N GLU A 274 10.81 -10.94 5.71
CA GLU A 274 11.93 -11.00 4.77
C GLU A 274 12.11 -12.41 4.20
N ALA A 275 12.31 -13.39 5.09
CA ALA A 275 12.53 -14.79 4.69
C ALA A 275 11.35 -15.32 3.86
N ARG A 276 10.12 -14.99 4.25
CA ARG A 276 8.89 -15.37 3.53
C ARG A 276 8.82 -14.71 2.16
N SER A 277 9.18 -13.43 2.04
CA SER A 277 9.20 -12.70 0.77
C SER A 277 10.22 -13.32 -0.19
N ARG A 278 11.46 -13.52 0.27
CA ARG A 278 12.53 -14.13 -0.52
C ARG A 278 12.18 -15.54 -0.97
N GLN A 279 11.60 -16.35 -0.09
CA GLN A 279 11.17 -17.71 -0.43
C GLN A 279 10.10 -17.71 -1.53
N ARG A 280 9.13 -16.79 -1.48
CA ARG A 280 8.09 -16.69 -2.52
C ARG A 280 8.65 -16.23 -3.86
N MET A 281 9.57 -15.27 -3.85
CA MET A 281 10.29 -14.84 -5.06
C MET A 281 11.07 -15.99 -5.69
N LEU A 282 11.79 -16.77 -4.87
CA LEU A 282 12.55 -17.94 -5.32
C LEU A 282 11.65 -19.00 -5.98
N VAL A 283 10.51 -19.33 -5.35
CA VAL A 283 9.53 -20.29 -5.90
C VAL A 283 8.95 -19.82 -7.23
N LEU A 284 8.83 -18.51 -7.44
CA LEU A 284 8.35 -17.90 -8.68
C LEU A 284 9.45 -17.73 -9.74
N GLY A 285 10.68 -18.14 -9.43
CA GLY A 285 11.82 -18.08 -10.35
C GLY A 285 12.41 -16.68 -10.52
N VAL A 286 12.20 -15.79 -9.55
CA VAL A 286 12.82 -14.46 -9.54
C VAL A 286 14.22 -14.58 -8.94
N GLN A 287 15.22 -14.21 -9.74
CA GLN A 287 16.64 -14.19 -9.37
C GLN A 287 17.21 -12.81 -9.66
N ASP A 288 18.33 -12.47 -9.03
CA ASP A 288 18.98 -11.16 -9.21
C ASP A 288 19.35 -10.90 -10.67
N GLN A 289 19.13 -9.66 -11.12
CA GLN A 289 19.36 -9.16 -12.48
C GLN A 289 18.71 -10.01 -13.58
N ALA A 290 17.63 -10.72 -13.25
CA ALA A 290 16.94 -11.57 -14.20
C ALA A 290 16.02 -10.77 -15.13
N GLU A 291 15.98 -11.20 -16.38
CA GLU A 291 14.91 -10.84 -17.30
C GLU A 291 13.65 -11.64 -16.96
N LEU A 292 12.55 -10.95 -16.71
CA LEU A 292 11.29 -11.57 -16.31
C LEU A 292 10.27 -11.51 -17.43
N ALA A 293 9.59 -12.65 -17.64
CA ALA A 293 8.41 -12.70 -18.48
C ALA A 293 7.24 -11.93 -17.83
N TRP A 294 6.38 -11.33 -18.67
CA TRP A 294 5.15 -10.65 -18.24
C TRP A 294 4.27 -11.52 -17.34
N GLU A 295 4.15 -12.81 -17.67
CA GLU A 295 3.36 -13.77 -16.88
C GLU A 295 3.92 -13.97 -15.47
N THR A 296 5.24 -13.89 -15.28
CA THR A 296 5.86 -13.94 -13.95
C THR A 296 5.49 -12.71 -13.13
N CYS A 297 5.42 -11.52 -13.75
CA CYS A 297 4.98 -10.30 -13.08
C CYS A 297 3.53 -10.42 -12.59
N ILE A 298 2.63 -10.98 -13.42
CA ILE A 298 1.23 -11.21 -13.04
C ILE A 298 1.15 -12.16 -11.85
N ARG A 299 1.88 -13.28 -11.89
CA ARG A 299 1.92 -14.26 -10.77
C ARG A 299 2.47 -13.65 -9.48
N LEU A 300 3.46 -12.76 -9.56
CA LEU A 300 3.98 -12.04 -8.38
C LEU A 300 2.91 -11.15 -7.74
N CYS A 301 2.12 -10.43 -8.55
CA CYS A 301 0.99 -9.64 -8.07
C CYS A 301 -0.06 -10.53 -7.37
N GLU A 302 -0.50 -11.61 -8.01
CA GLU A 302 -1.52 -12.51 -7.45
C GLU A 302 -1.07 -13.21 -6.16
N ARG A 303 0.25 -13.43 -6.00
CA ARG A 303 0.84 -14.02 -4.80
C ARG A 303 1.14 -13.00 -3.70
N GLY A 304 0.73 -11.75 -3.86
CA GLY A 304 0.91 -10.70 -2.85
C GLY A 304 2.37 -10.29 -2.60
N VAL A 305 3.26 -10.64 -3.55
CA VAL A 305 4.71 -10.33 -3.47
C VAL A 305 4.99 -8.90 -3.95
N VAL A 306 4.06 -8.27 -4.66
CA VAL A 306 4.16 -6.85 -4.99
C VAL A 306 3.65 -6.05 -3.79
N ALA A 307 4.58 -5.50 -3.02
CA ALA A 307 4.26 -4.69 -1.84
C ALA A 307 3.77 -3.29 -2.25
N GLU A 308 4.38 -2.71 -3.28
CA GLU A 308 4.08 -1.37 -3.77
C GLU A 308 4.20 -1.29 -5.30
N ILE A 309 3.48 -0.35 -5.90
CA ILE A 309 3.69 0.07 -7.29
C ILE A 309 4.29 1.47 -7.31
N LEU A 310 5.23 1.69 -8.23
CA LEU A 310 5.74 3.03 -8.54
C LEU A 310 4.96 3.59 -9.73
N LEU A 311 4.31 4.71 -9.51
CA LEU A 311 3.67 5.51 -10.54
C LEU A 311 4.59 6.64 -10.97
N LEU A 312 4.78 6.79 -12.29
CA LEU A 312 5.43 7.94 -12.90
C LEU A 312 4.44 8.71 -13.78
N PRO A 313 4.55 10.05 -13.86
CA PRO A 313 3.66 10.83 -14.69
C PRO A 313 3.94 10.57 -16.17
N PHE A 314 2.89 10.54 -17.00
CA PHE A 314 3.06 10.48 -18.46
C PHE A 314 3.79 11.72 -19.00
N SER A 315 3.66 12.87 -18.31
CA SER A 315 4.34 14.11 -18.66
C SER A 315 5.87 14.04 -18.60
N GLY A 316 6.42 13.03 -17.91
CA GLY A 316 7.85 12.74 -17.89
C GLY A 316 8.36 11.96 -19.11
N LEU A 317 7.48 11.37 -19.93
CA LEU A 317 7.89 10.62 -21.11
C LEU A 317 8.33 11.55 -22.24
N ARG A 318 9.45 11.21 -22.87
CA ARG A 318 10.01 11.98 -23.99
C ARG A 318 8.98 12.20 -25.11
N ASP A 319 8.28 11.14 -25.50
CA ASP A 319 7.34 11.18 -26.62
C ASP A 319 6.10 12.03 -26.28
N TYR A 320 5.70 12.06 -25.01
CA TYR A 320 4.63 12.93 -24.51
C TYR A 320 5.03 14.40 -24.66
N VAL A 321 6.20 14.77 -24.14
CA VAL A 321 6.74 16.14 -24.21
C VAL A 321 6.91 16.59 -25.67
N GLN A 322 7.42 15.70 -26.53
CA GLN A 322 7.58 16.00 -27.96
C GLN A 322 6.23 16.21 -28.66
N ALA A 323 5.24 15.37 -28.37
CA ALA A 323 3.90 15.51 -28.96
C ALA A 323 3.27 16.87 -28.59
N ILE A 324 3.35 17.28 -27.32
CA ILE A 324 2.83 18.58 -26.87
C ILE A 324 3.60 19.75 -27.48
N ARG A 325 4.95 19.68 -27.52
CA ARG A 325 5.77 20.76 -28.11
C ARG A 325 5.55 20.89 -29.61
N SER A 326 5.34 19.80 -30.33
CA SER A 326 5.00 19.83 -31.76
C SER A 326 3.63 20.45 -32.05
N THR A 327 2.83 20.65 -31.01
CA THR A 327 1.52 21.32 -31.07
C THR A 327 1.53 22.74 -30.50
N LEU A 328 2.67 23.30 -30.08
CA LEU A 328 2.85 24.72 -29.75
C LEU A 328 3.41 25.46 -30.96
#